data_AF-A0A3C0TMN1-F1
#
_entry.id   AF-A0A3C0TMN1-F1
#
_cell.length_a   1.000
_cell.length_b   1.000
_cell.length_c   1.000
_cell.angle_alpha   90.00
_cell.angle_beta   90.00
_cell.angle_gamma   90.00
#
_symmetry.space_group_name_H-M   'P 1'
#
loop_
_entity.id
_entity.type
_entity.pdbx_description
1 polymer ?
#
loop_
_entity_poly.entity_id
_entity_poly.type
_entity_poly.pdbx_seq_one_letter_code
_entity_poly.pdbx_strand_id
1 'polypeptide(L)'
;MKILFRQTGGFAGLVKSLRLDFDELSADDRDLVRSLLEASHFFEIPEPAARALPDEEQYVITVDEQERSRTVVVSKSAAPEDLRSLIRYLAKRAAYEKRQ
;
A
#
# COMPACT_ATOMS: atom_id res chain seq x y z
N MET A 1 14.52 0.76 -4.05
CA MET A 1 13.33 0.65 -3.16
C MET A 1 12.15 0.23 -4.01
N LYS A 2 11.38 -0.76 -3.56
CA LYS A 2 10.22 -1.27 -4.30
C LYS A 2 9.00 -1.27 -3.39
N ILE A 3 7.86 -0.90 -3.92
CA ILE A 3 6.59 -0.94 -3.20
C ILE A 3 5.65 -1.87 -3.95
N LEU A 4 5.17 -2.88 -3.24
CA LEU A 4 4.07 -3.72 -3.70
C LEU A 4 2.83 -3.31 -2.92
N PHE A 5 1.79 -2.94 -3.64
CA PHE A 5 0.49 -2.65 -3.08
C PHE A 5 -0.52 -3.64 -3.64
N ARG A 6 -1.34 -4.19 -2.76
CA ARG A 6 -2.44 -5.07 -3.13
C ARG A 6 -3.68 -4.65 -2.37
N GLN A 7 -4.75 -4.40 -3.10
CA GLN A 7 -6.08 -4.15 -2.55
C GLN A 7 -6.97 -5.32 -2.90
N THR A 8 -7.58 -5.91 -1.86
CA THR A 8 -8.52 -7.02 -1.97
C THR A 8 -9.81 -6.67 -1.23
N GLY A 9 -10.98 -7.08 -1.72
CA GLY A 9 -12.27 -6.81 -1.07
C GLY A 9 -13.05 -5.64 -1.67
N GLY A 10 -14.27 -5.41 -1.17
CA GLY A 10 -15.23 -4.45 -1.75
C GLY A 10 -16.19 -5.12 -2.76
N PHE A 11 -16.01 -4.88 -4.06
CA PHE A 11 -16.93 -5.34 -5.11
C PHE A 11 -16.42 -6.61 -5.82
N ALA A 12 -17.21 -7.70 -5.76
CA ALA A 12 -17.11 -8.88 -6.63
C ALA A 12 -15.77 -9.65 -6.66
N GLY A 13 -14.96 -9.59 -5.60
CA GLY A 13 -13.69 -10.35 -5.53
C GLY A 13 -12.61 -9.86 -6.49
N LEU A 14 -12.70 -8.60 -6.93
CA LEU A 14 -11.67 -7.95 -7.74
C LEU A 14 -10.44 -7.65 -6.88
N VAL A 15 -9.27 -7.92 -7.45
CA VAL A 15 -7.97 -7.60 -6.85
C VAL A 15 -7.36 -6.47 -7.66
N LYS A 16 -6.88 -5.43 -6.97
CA LYS A 16 -5.98 -4.46 -7.57
C LYS A 16 -4.58 -4.69 -7.05
N SER A 17 -3.61 -4.62 -7.93
CA SER A 17 -2.21 -4.69 -7.56
C SER A 17 -1.45 -3.57 -8.25
N LEU A 18 -0.42 -3.09 -7.55
CA LEU A 18 0.51 -2.10 -8.06
C LEU A 18 1.90 -2.51 -7.63
N ARG A 19 2.82 -2.51 -8.58
CA ARG A 19 4.23 -2.63 -8.32
C ARG A 19 4.88 -1.32 -8.74
N LEU A 20 5.45 -0.63 -7.77
CA LEU A 20 6.25 0.57 -8.00
C LEU A 20 7.71 0.21 -7.75
N ASP A 21 8.54 0.37 -8.77
CA ASP A 21 9.99 0.37 -8.58
C ASP A 21 10.45 1.82 -8.53
N PHE A 22 11.17 2.20 -7.47
CA PHE A 22 11.72 3.55 -7.39
C PHE A 22 12.66 3.80 -8.56
N ASP A 23 13.38 2.80 -9.05
CA ASP A 23 14.27 2.98 -10.20
C ASP A 23 13.52 3.43 -11.47
N GLU A 24 12.27 2.99 -11.63
CA GLU A 24 11.40 3.31 -12.77
C GLU A 24 10.54 4.57 -12.57
N LEU A 25 10.49 5.11 -11.34
CA LEU A 25 9.72 6.32 -10.99
C LEU A 25 10.49 7.60 -11.33
N SER A 26 9.76 8.67 -11.68
CA SER A 26 10.32 10.02 -11.79
C SER A 26 10.76 10.56 -10.42
N ALA A 27 11.68 11.53 -10.41
CA ALA A 27 12.17 12.14 -9.17
C ALA A 27 11.02 12.70 -8.31
N ASP A 28 10.12 13.50 -8.91
CA ASP A 28 8.93 14.03 -8.23
C ASP A 28 8.08 12.96 -7.57
N ASP A 29 7.85 11.83 -8.25
CA ASP A 29 7.05 10.75 -7.70
C ASP A 29 7.76 10.02 -6.56
N ARG A 30 9.08 9.85 -6.64
CA ARG A 30 9.88 9.26 -5.56
C ARG A 30 9.81 10.12 -4.30
N ASP A 31 10.02 11.42 -4.45
CA ASP A 31 9.98 12.38 -3.34
C ASP A 31 8.59 12.43 -2.70
N LEU A 32 7.52 12.40 -3.52
CA LEU A 32 6.15 12.36 -3.03
C LEU A 32 5.84 11.07 -2.25
N VAL A 33 6.20 9.91 -2.80
CA VAL A 33 5.96 8.61 -2.13
C VAL A 33 6.77 8.51 -0.84
N ARG A 34 8.03 8.96 -0.84
CA ARG A 34 8.86 9.00 0.35
C ARG A 34 8.24 9.87 1.44
N SER A 35 7.79 11.07 1.07
CA SER A 35 7.12 11.99 2.00
C SER A 35 5.84 11.38 2.60
N LEU A 36 5.06 10.63 1.80
CA LEU A 36 3.87 9.93 2.29
C LEU A 36 4.20 8.77 3.24
N LEU A 37 5.28 8.03 2.98
CA LEU A 37 5.75 6.96 3.86
C LEU A 37 6.27 7.50 5.20
N GLU A 38 7.01 8.61 5.15
CA GLU A 38 7.50 9.29 6.35
C GLU A 38 6.33 9.87 7.15
N ALA A 39 5.39 10.57 6.51
CA ALA A 39 4.21 11.13 7.17
C ALA A 39 3.29 10.06 7.78
N SER A 40 3.23 8.87 7.17
CA SER A 40 2.45 7.74 7.70
C SER A 40 3.20 6.91 8.73
N HIS A 41 4.46 7.26 9.06
CA HIS A 41 5.31 6.51 9.97
C HIS A 41 5.33 5.01 9.64
N PHE A 42 5.36 4.66 8.35
CA PHE A 42 5.10 3.30 7.87
C PHE A 42 6.01 2.24 8.53
N PHE A 43 7.28 2.59 8.74
CA PHE A 43 8.28 1.74 9.40
C PHE A 43 8.20 1.72 10.93
N GLU A 44 7.25 2.43 11.52
CA GLU A 44 7.00 2.44 12.96
C GLU A 44 5.67 1.77 13.33
N ILE A 45 4.80 1.49 12.33
CA ILE A 45 3.50 0.83 12.53
C ILE A 45 3.70 -0.59 13.09
N PRO A 46 3.29 -0.91 14.33
CA PRO A 46 3.52 -2.22 14.93
C PRO A 46 2.81 -3.34 14.14
N GLU A 47 3.51 -4.45 13.90
CA GLU A 47 2.92 -5.65 13.30
C GLU A 47 2.20 -6.50 14.38
N PRO A 48 0.97 -7.00 14.14
CA PRO A 48 0.14 -6.82 12.94
C PRO A 48 -0.82 -5.61 13.05
N ALA A 49 -0.81 -4.73 12.05
CA ALA A 49 -1.50 -3.44 12.11
C ALA A 49 -3.05 -3.52 12.18
N ALA A 50 -3.69 -4.60 11.72
CA ALA A 50 -5.08 -4.95 12.06
C ALA A 50 -5.43 -6.35 11.53
N ARG A 51 -6.27 -7.09 12.26
CA ARG A 51 -6.82 -8.37 11.79
C ARG A 51 -7.89 -8.08 10.73
N ALA A 52 -7.64 -8.55 9.52
CA ALA A 52 -8.46 -8.23 8.37
C ALA A 52 -9.81 -8.97 8.45
N LEU A 53 -10.93 -8.23 8.43
CA LEU A 53 -12.27 -8.81 8.35
C LEU A 53 -12.56 -9.24 6.89
N PRO A 54 -13.26 -10.37 6.67
CA PRO A 54 -13.50 -10.92 5.34
C PRO A 54 -14.39 -10.03 4.44
N ASP A 55 -15.26 -9.21 5.02
CA ASP A 55 -16.18 -8.32 4.28
C ASP A 55 -15.63 -6.92 4.01
N GLU A 56 -14.45 -6.57 4.53
CA GLU A 56 -13.87 -5.24 4.35
C GLU A 56 -12.83 -5.17 3.23
N GLU A 57 -12.66 -3.98 2.65
CA GLU A 57 -11.53 -3.69 1.79
C GLU A 57 -10.22 -3.78 2.59
N GLN A 58 -9.34 -4.69 2.17
CA GLN A 58 -8.03 -4.94 2.75
C GLN A 58 -6.94 -4.37 1.84
N TYR A 59 -5.97 -3.73 2.47
CA TYR A 59 -4.80 -3.16 1.82
C TYR A 59 -3.56 -3.84 2.39
N VAL A 60 -2.78 -4.44 1.50
CA VAL A 60 -1.48 -5.03 1.79
C VAL A 60 -0.44 -4.15 1.11
N ILE A 61 0.41 -3.52 1.92
CA ILE A 61 1.51 -2.69 1.43
C ILE A 61 2.80 -3.35 1.88
N THR A 62 3.65 -3.72 0.93
CA THR A 62 4.99 -4.22 1.18
C THR A 62 5.98 -3.20 0.64
N VAL A 63 6.82 -2.66 1.51
CA VAL A 63 7.91 -1.75 1.15
C VAL A 63 9.22 -2.50 1.33
N ASP A 64 9.94 -2.66 0.22
CA ASP A 64 11.24 -3.30 0.16
C ASP A 64 12.31 -2.23 -0.09
N GLU A 65 13.02 -1.88 0.97
CA GLU A 65 14.25 -1.11 0.90
C GLU A 65 15.43 -2.09 0.93
N GLN A 66 16.54 -1.74 0.27
CA GLN A 66 17.67 -2.68 0.09
C GLN A 66 18.17 -3.31 1.39
N GLU A 67 18.00 -2.61 2.52
CA GLU A 67 18.42 -3.06 3.85
C GLU A 67 17.27 -3.57 4.74
N ARG A 68 16.01 -3.30 4.37
CA ARG A 68 14.83 -3.67 5.18
C ARG A 68 13.57 -3.83 4.34
N SER A 69 12.86 -4.94 4.56
CA SER A 69 11.55 -5.20 3.96
C SER A 69 10.50 -5.16 5.06
N ARG A 70 9.40 -4.42 4.84
CA ARG A 70 8.28 -4.36 5.79
C ARG A 70 6.96 -4.55 5.08
N THR A 71 6.09 -5.36 5.67
CA THR A 71 4.73 -5.58 5.17
C THR A 71 3.72 -5.11 6.21
N VAL A 72 2.83 -4.20 5.80
CA VAL A 72 1.73 -3.71 6.62
C VAL A 72 0.42 -4.14 5.98
N VAL A 73 -0.44 -4.77 6.79
CA VAL A 73 -1.78 -5.20 6.39
C VAL A 73 -2.80 -4.43 7.21
N VAL A 74 -3.71 -3.73 6.54
CA VAL A 74 -4.71 -2.90 7.21
C VAL A 74 -6.03 -2.92 6.44
N SER A 75 -7.16 -2.89 7.16
CA SER A 75 -8.47 -2.69 6.52
C SER A 75 -8.78 -1.21 6.35
N LYS A 76 -9.69 -0.87 5.43
CA LYS A 76 -10.13 0.51 5.20
C LYS A 76 -10.60 1.23 6.45
N SER A 77 -11.33 0.53 7.32
CA SER A 77 -11.84 1.10 8.56
C SER A 77 -10.76 1.25 9.63
N ALA A 78 -9.79 0.35 9.68
CA ALA A 78 -8.70 0.38 10.64
C ALA A 78 -7.51 1.27 10.22
N ALA A 79 -7.47 1.73 8.96
CA ALA A 79 -6.36 2.55 8.47
C ALA A 79 -6.37 3.96 9.10
N PRO A 80 -5.28 4.38 9.78
CA PRO A 80 -5.14 5.74 10.28
C PRO A 80 -5.12 6.74 9.13
N GLU A 81 -5.54 7.98 9.40
CA GLU A 81 -5.73 9.00 8.35
C GLU A 81 -4.46 9.29 7.55
N ASP A 82 -3.29 9.27 8.21
CA ASP A 82 -2.00 9.48 7.56
C ASP A 82 -1.69 8.37 6.53
N LEU A 83 -2.02 7.12 6.88
CA LEU A 83 -1.85 5.97 5.99
C LEU A 83 -2.89 5.96 4.86
N ARG A 84 -4.09 6.51 5.09
CA ARG A 84 -5.14 6.61 4.04
C ARG A 84 -4.69 7.45 2.86
N SER A 85 -3.87 8.48 3.08
CA SER A 85 -3.30 9.30 2.00
C SER A 85 -2.38 8.47 1.11
N LEU A 86 -1.48 7.68 1.70
CA LEU A 86 -0.62 6.74 0.97
C LEU A 86 -1.43 5.68 0.23
N ILE A 87 -2.39 5.04 0.92
CA ILE A 87 -3.27 4.01 0.31
C ILE A 87 -4.02 4.59 -0.89
N ARG A 88 -4.59 5.80 -0.77
CA ARG A 88 -5.33 6.43 -1.86
C ARG A 88 -4.44 6.73 -3.05
N TYR A 89 -3.22 7.19 -2.81
CA TYR A 89 -2.24 7.44 -3.85
C TYR A 89 -1.88 6.15 -4.60
N LEU A 90 -1.57 5.08 -3.86
CA LEU A 90 -1.25 3.77 -4.42
C LEU A 90 -2.47 3.18 -5.16
N ALA A 91 -3.66 3.24 -4.58
CA ALA A 91 -4.89 2.72 -5.17
C ALA A 91 -5.32 3.45 -6.45
N LYS A 92 -5.00 4.75 -6.59
CA LYS A 92 -5.23 5.52 -7.82
C LYS A 92 -4.32 5.06 -8.96
N ARG A 93 -3.10 4.60 -8.64
CA ARG A 93 -2.12 4.08 -9.60
C ARG A 93 -2.30 2.59 -9.85
N ALA A 94 -2.89 1.87 -8.90
CA ALA A 94 -3.14 0.44 -9.00
C ALA A 94 -4.12 0.11 -10.12
N ALA A 95 -3.78 -0.88 -10.92
CA ALA A 95 -4.63 -1.42 -11.94
C ALA A 95 -5.39 -2.64 -11.39
N TYR A 96 -6.58 -2.89 -11.92
CA TYR A 96 -7.23 -4.18 -11.69
C TYR A 96 -6.41 -5.29 -12.32
N GLU A 97 -6.20 -6.36 -11.56
CA GLU A 97 -5.63 -7.59 -12.10
C GLU A 97 -6.63 -8.15 -13.11
N LYS A 98 -6.36 -7.98 -14.41
CA LYS A 98 -7.14 -8.63 -15.46
C LYS A 98 -6.85 -10.13 -15.33
N ARG A 99 -7.83 -10.91 -14.87
CA ARG A 99 -7.80 -12.36 -15.04
C ARG A 99 -7.77 -12.64 -16.54
N GLN A 100 -6.64 -13.14 -17.05
CA GLN A 100 -6.58 -13.79 -18.36
C GLN A 100 -7.05 -15.24 -18.22
#